data_AF-A0AAD6S5C0-F1
#
_entry.id   AF-A0AAD6S5C0-F1
#
_cell.length_a   1.000
_cell.length_b   1.000
_cell.length_c   1.000
_cell.angle_alpha   90.00
_cell.angle_beta   90.00
_cell.angle_gamma   90.00
#
_symmetry.space_group_name_H-M   'P 1'
#
loop_
_entity.id
_entity.type
_entity.pdbx_description
1 polymer ?
#
loop_
_entity_poly.entity_id
_entity_poly.type
_entity_poly.pdbx_seq_one_letter_code
_entity_poly.pdbx_strand_id
1 'polypeptide(L)'
;MASAPAGPGPTLPFRFSKPLLPAEVRASGTLTLLPLRMHSMEDAVASTANRDLKEEWTAAHGKPPSGAACESPHGHLAPFALPECLPERMYMCAYIMDYMLWHDNLADDDRDVDKSKGMSARQTLCADFKGETNSTSTSPTPHASESLERRMIHHLLALDQPAASALRQEWERYATYSAETFAKEFLTLDEYIAHRFYDAGLLLYYAVSGFATACLPLTPAEQSLAMPLISCLGHACALTNDYYSWDKEFAAHAAAGGHGRVYNCVALIMVKYNCDIDTARELLRERIQGYERQFQEMWLDWEENGVVVEAEDEGNVDVERVRCYVRAAMFATSGSAYWHARAPRYNGGEWGRVAGA
;
A
#
# COMPACT_ATOMS: atom_id res chain seq x y z
N MET A 1 31.36 -12.70 -0.30
CA MET A 1 31.20 -11.27 -0.63
C MET A 1 30.59 -11.19 -2.02
N ALA A 2 29.26 -11.14 -2.11
CA ALA A 2 28.57 -10.84 -3.36
C ALA A 2 28.24 -9.34 -3.31
N SER A 3 28.73 -8.58 -4.28
CA SER A 3 28.27 -7.20 -4.48
C SER A 3 26.77 -7.25 -4.78
N ALA A 4 26.00 -6.38 -4.14
CA ALA A 4 24.61 -6.16 -4.55
C ALA A 4 24.59 -5.88 -6.06
N PRO A 5 23.68 -6.51 -6.84
CA PRO A 5 23.58 -6.22 -8.25
C PRO A 5 23.28 -4.72 -8.41
N ALA A 6 23.98 -4.07 -9.33
CA ALA A 6 23.62 -2.73 -9.76
C ALA A 6 22.18 -2.81 -10.27
N GLY A 7 21.25 -2.21 -9.53
CA GLY A 7 19.85 -2.17 -9.91
C GLY A 7 19.67 -1.54 -11.29
N PRO A 8 18.51 -1.75 -11.94
CA PRO A 8 18.26 -1.30 -13.30
C PRO A 8 18.56 0.19 -13.45
N GLY A 9 19.48 0.50 -14.36
CA GLY A 9 19.82 1.86 -14.74
C GLY A 9 18.62 2.56 -15.38
N PRO A 10 18.46 3.88 -15.23
CA PRO A 10 17.25 4.55 -15.69
C PRO A 10 17.20 4.80 -17.21
N THR A 11 16.11 4.33 -17.81
CA THR A 11 15.28 5.07 -18.76
C THR A 11 14.57 6.23 -18.02
N LEU A 12 15.19 7.42 -17.92
CA LEU A 12 14.83 8.67 -17.15
C LEU A 12 15.55 8.87 -15.80
N PRO A 13 16.41 9.90 -15.65
CA PRO A 13 17.23 10.09 -14.45
C PRO A 13 16.38 10.35 -13.20
N PHE A 14 16.81 9.79 -12.07
CA PHE A 14 16.27 10.12 -10.74
C PHE A 14 16.51 11.60 -10.42
N ARG A 15 15.45 12.35 -10.12
CA ARG A 15 15.48 13.80 -9.91
C ARG A 15 15.32 14.17 -8.45
N PHE A 16 14.52 13.42 -7.71
CA PHE A 16 14.09 13.83 -6.38
C PHE A 16 14.66 12.95 -5.27
N SER A 17 15.31 11.83 -5.57
CA SER A 17 15.84 10.92 -4.54
C SER A 17 17.32 10.60 -4.62
N LYS A 18 17.83 10.05 -3.53
CA LYS A 18 19.16 9.43 -3.43
C LYS A 18 19.02 7.95 -3.07
N PRO A 19 19.93 7.08 -3.53
CA PRO A 19 19.96 5.70 -3.07
C PRO A 19 20.31 5.65 -1.58
N LEU A 20 19.72 4.70 -0.85
CA LEU A 20 20.11 4.43 0.52
C LEU A 20 21.49 3.77 0.58
N LEU A 21 22.23 4.00 1.67
CA LEU A 21 23.55 3.40 1.81
C LEU A 21 23.41 1.88 2.03
N PRO A 22 24.24 1.04 1.37
CA PRO A 22 24.15 -0.41 1.54
C PRO A 22 24.31 -0.88 3.00
N ALA A 23 25.03 -0.13 3.83
CA ALA A 23 25.16 -0.41 5.25
C ALA A 23 23.84 -0.18 6.01
N GLU A 24 23.09 0.88 5.68
CA GLU A 24 21.79 1.19 6.29
C GLU A 24 20.74 0.15 5.88
N VAL A 25 20.74 -0.25 4.60
CA VAL A 25 19.86 -1.31 4.09
C VAL A 25 20.13 -2.64 4.80
N ARG A 26 21.40 -3.02 5.00
CA ARG A 26 21.72 -4.25 5.75
C ARG A 26 21.34 -4.14 7.23
N ALA A 27 21.55 -2.98 7.84
CA ALA A 27 21.23 -2.77 9.25
C ALA A 27 19.72 -2.74 9.54
N SER A 28 18.88 -2.45 8.55
CA SER A 28 17.43 -2.41 8.74
C SER A 28 16.78 -3.78 8.90
N GLY A 29 17.47 -4.86 8.52
CA GLY A 29 16.88 -6.20 8.49
C GLY A 29 15.83 -6.39 7.39
N THR A 30 15.73 -5.46 6.44
CA THR A 30 14.79 -5.61 5.33
C THR A 30 15.11 -6.83 4.47
N LEU A 31 14.06 -7.48 3.97
CA LEU A 31 14.13 -8.72 3.20
C LEU A 31 14.04 -8.49 1.68
N THR A 32 13.81 -7.25 1.24
CA THR A 32 13.71 -6.90 -0.17
C THR A 32 15.07 -6.96 -0.88
N LEU A 33 15.05 -7.48 -2.10
CA LEU A 33 16.16 -7.52 -3.06
C LEU A 33 16.10 -6.36 -4.05
N LEU A 34 15.03 -5.57 -4.01
CA LEU A 34 14.78 -4.46 -4.93
C LEU A 34 15.60 -3.21 -4.53
N PRO A 35 15.91 -2.33 -5.49
CA PRO A 35 16.66 -1.12 -5.21
C PRO A 35 15.86 -0.17 -4.29
N LEU A 36 16.55 0.42 -3.32
CA LEU A 36 15.96 1.36 -2.37
C LEU A 36 16.48 2.79 -2.58
N ARG A 37 15.56 3.74 -2.49
CA ARG A 37 15.86 5.17 -2.56
C ARG A 37 15.03 5.90 -1.52
N MET A 38 15.50 7.08 -1.16
CA MET A 38 14.80 7.99 -0.26
C MET A 38 14.66 9.34 -0.94
N HIS A 39 13.45 9.89 -0.91
CA HIS A 39 13.16 11.22 -1.40
C HIS A 39 14.07 12.27 -0.71
N SER A 40 14.51 13.29 -1.46
CA SER A 40 15.47 14.30 -1.00
C SER A 40 14.81 15.45 -0.26
N MET A 41 13.50 15.66 -0.45
CA MET A 41 12.76 16.53 0.46
C MET A 41 12.69 15.93 1.85
N GLU A 42 12.73 16.82 2.83
CA GLU A 42 12.73 16.44 4.23
C GLU A 42 11.43 15.70 4.59
N ASP A 43 11.59 14.68 5.43
CA ASP A 43 10.54 13.93 6.12
C ASP A 43 9.45 14.83 6.71
N ALA A 44 9.81 16.07 7.08
CA ALA A 44 8.96 17.11 7.63
C ALA A 44 7.66 17.37 6.84
N VAL A 45 7.66 17.28 5.50
CA VAL A 45 6.42 17.48 4.71
C VAL A 45 5.43 16.34 4.95
N ALA A 46 5.92 15.11 4.97
CA ALA A 46 5.09 13.93 5.19
C ALA A 46 4.61 13.87 6.66
N SER A 47 5.49 14.13 7.63
CA SER A 47 5.11 14.23 9.05
C SER A 47 4.13 15.38 9.32
N THR A 48 4.18 16.45 8.52
CA THR A 48 3.18 17.54 8.58
C THR A 48 1.81 17.07 8.09
N ALA A 49 1.76 16.36 6.96
CA ALA A 49 0.51 15.76 6.48
C ALA A 49 -0.10 14.79 7.51
N ASN A 50 0.72 13.94 8.13
CA ASN A 50 0.30 13.02 9.20
C ASN A 50 -0.35 13.77 10.38
N ARG A 51 0.32 14.82 10.88
CA ARG A 51 -0.17 15.63 12.01
C ARG A 51 -1.49 16.33 11.66
N ASP A 52 -1.56 16.96 10.49
CA ASP A 52 -2.76 17.68 10.07
C ASP A 52 -3.95 16.70 9.94
N LEU A 53 -3.76 15.54 9.30
CA LEU A 53 -4.79 14.50 9.23
C LEU A 53 -5.18 13.99 10.63
N LYS A 54 -4.24 13.85 11.56
CA LYS A 54 -4.54 13.43 12.94
C LYS A 54 -5.47 14.42 13.65
N GLU A 55 -5.23 15.71 13.48
CA GLU A 55 -6.07 16.78 14.05
C GLU A 55 -7.47 16.72 13.43
N GLU A 56 -7.55 16.62 12.11
CA GLU A 56 -8.83 16.51 11.39
C GLU A 56 -9.60 15.25 11.75
N TRP A 57 -8.91 14.12 11.88
CA TRP A 57 -9.48 12.85 12.33
C TRP A 57 -10.04 13.00 13.74
N THR A 58 -9.27 13.60 14.65
CA THR A 58 -9.72 13.82 16.04
C THR A 58 -10.96 14.71 16.08
N ALA A 59 -10.99 15.76 15.27
CA ALA A 59 -12.15 16.65 15.16
C ALA A 59 -13.38 15.92 14.59
N ALA A 60 -13.21 15.06 13.59
CA ALA A 60 -14.30 14.34 12.95
C ALA A 60 -14.84 13.17 13.81
N HIS A 61 -13.96 12.41 14.45
CA HIS A 61 -14.31 11.20 15.21
C HIS A 61 -14.47 11.42 16.71
N GLY A 62 -14.11 12.60 17.23
CA GLY A 62 -14.13 12.93 18.66
C GLY A 62 -13.04 12.24 19.50
N LYS A 63 -12.17 11.45 18.86
CA LYS A 63 -11.02 10.77 19.47
C LYS A 63 -9.87 10.66 18.46
N PRO A 64 -8.61 10.66 18.91
CA PRO A 64 -7.47 10.46 18.01
C PRO A 64 -7.51 9.07 17.37
N PRO A 65 -6.89 8.91 16.18
CA PRO A 65 -6.76 7.61 15.55
C PRO A 65 -5.85 6.68 16.35
N SER A 66 -6.04 5.37 16.18
CA SER A 66 -5.21 4.34 16.81
C SER A 66 -3.88 4.18 16.07
N GLY A 67 -2.76 4.30 16.78
CA GLY A 67 -1.40 4.19 16.24
C GLY A 67 -0.93 5.41 15.44
N ALA A 68 0.29 5.35 14.92
CA ALA A 68 0.96 6.47 14.24
C ALA A 68 0.84 6.45 12.71
N ALA A 69 0.02 5.55 12.15
CA ALA A 69 -0.08 5.29 10.71
C ALA A 69 1.30 5.06 10.06
N CYS A 70 1.72 5.91 9.12
CA CYS A 70 2.99 5.80 8.39
C CYS A 70 4.18 6.44 9.13
N GLU A 71 3.98 7.08 10.28
CA GLU A 71 5.05 7.75 11.04
C GLU A 71 5.88 6.75 11.85
N SER A 72 7.20 6.97 11.88
CA SER A 72 8.13 6.18 12.70
C SER A 72 9.32 7.01 13.20
N PRO A 73 10.07 6.55 14.22
CA PRO A 73 11.34 7.17 14.61
C PRO A 73 12.41 7.19 13.51
N HIS A 74 12.21 6.42 12.44
CA HIS A 74 13.10 6.36 11.28
C HIS A 74 12.56 7.15 10.09
N GLY A 75 11.53 7.97 10.33
CA GLY A 75 10.82 8.78 9.35
C GLY A 75 9.52 8.17 8.88
N HIS A 76 8.77 8.97 8.14
CA HIS A 76 7.52 8.62 7.51
C HIS A 76 7.74 7.60 6.37
N LEU A 77 6.75 6.75 6.08
CA LEU A 77 6.83 5.76 4.98
C LEU A 77 6.96 6.40 3.60
N ALA A 78 6.20 7.46 3.32
CA ALA A 78 6.07 8.07 1.99
C ALA A 78 7.42 8.44 1.33
N PRO A 79 8.41 9.09 1.99
CA PRO A 79 9.72 9.32 1.40
C PRO A 79 10.48 8.08 0.92
N PHE A 80 10.24 6.90 1.52
CA PHE A 80 10.86 5.64 1.12
C PHE A 80 10.07 4.94 0.02
N ALA A 81 8.74 4.93 0.12
CA ALA A 81 7.85 4.30 -0.84
C ALA A 81 7.69 5.10 -2.14
N LEU A 82 7.76 6.42 -2.05
CA LEU A 82 7.54 7.35 -3.16
C LEU A 82 8.78 8.25 -3.38
N PRO A 83 9.97 7.67 -3.64
CA PRO A 83 11.22 8.42 -3.67
C PRO A 83 11.29 9.43 -4.83
N GLU A 84 10.54 9.21 -5.91
CA GLU A 84 10.43 10.15 -7.03
C GLU A 84 9.08 10.87 -7.07
N CYS A 85 8.38 10.95 -5.93
CA CYS A 85 7.18 11.76 -5.80
C CYS A 85 7.46 13.20 -6.26
N LEU A 86 6.53 13.78 -7.02
CA LEU A 86 6.59 15.20 -7.31
C LEU A 86 6.50 15.99 -6.00
N PRO A 87 7.42 16.93 -5.74
CA PRO A 87 7.40 17.81 -4.57
C PRO A 87 6.03 18.32 -4.14
N GLU A 88 5.26 18.84 -5.10
CA GLU A 88 3.94 19.41 -4.91
C GLU A 88 2.85 18.37 -4.58
N ARG A 89 3.12 17.08 -4.78
CA ARG A 89 2.20 15.96 -4.49
C ARG A 89 2.54 15.24 -3.17
N MET A 90 3.75 15.41 -2.62
CA MET A 90 4.22 14.67 -1.44
C MET A 90 3.27 14.80 -0.24
N TYR A 91 2.81 16.02 0.06
CA TYR A 91 1.89 16.25 1.18
C TYR A 91 0.62 15.39 1.05
N MET A 92 -0.06 15.46 -0.09
CA MET A 92 -1.29 14.70 -0.30
C MET A 92 -1.06 13.20 -0.42
N CYS A 93 0.10 12.76 -0.95
CA CYS A 93 0.47 11.35 -0.99
C CYS A 93 0.73 10.79 0.41
N ALA A 94 1.41 11.53 1.29
CA ALA A 94 1.56 11.14 2.69
C ALA A 94 0.19 11.10 3.40
N TYR A 95 -0.62 12.15 3.22
CA TYR A 95 -1.96 12.25 3.79
C TYR A 95 -2.83 11.03 3.44
N ILE A 96 -2.91 10.64 2.15
CA ILE A 96 -3.73 9.50 1.73
C ILE A 96 -3.19 8.18 2.27
N MET A 97 -1.87 8.00 2.32
CA MET A 97 -1.25 6.78 2.89
C MET A 97 -1.55 6.64 4.38
N ASP A 98 -1.49 7.74 5.14
CA ASP A 98 -1.88 7.75 6.55
C ASP A 98 -3.36 7.43 6.74
N TYR A 99 -4.23 8.05 5.93
CA TYR A 99 -5.66 7.79 5.94
C TYR A 99 -5.95 6.31 5.67
N MET A 100 -5.28 5.69 4.69
CA MET A 100 -5.42 4.26 4.40
C MET A 100 -5.10 3.39 5.62
N LEU A 101 -4.00 3.65 6.33
CA LEU A 101 -3.61 2.85 7.50
C LEU A 101 -4.50 3.09 8.74
N TRP A 102 -4.97 4.32 8.96
CA TRP A 102 -5.91 4.59 10.05
C TRP A 102 -7.31 4.06 9.75
N HIS A 103 -7.76 4.13 8.50
CA HIS A 103 -9.01 3.50 8.08
C HIS A 103 -8.94 1.97 8.23
N ASP A 104 -7.81 1.34 7.89
CA ASP A 104 -7.57 -0.09 8.13
C ASP A 104 -7.66 -0.44 9.63
N ASN A 105 -6.99 0.35 10.49
CA ASN A 105 -7.06 0.16 11.94
C ASN A 105 -8.48 0.32 12.52
N LEU A 106 -9.34 1.20 11.98
CA LEU A 106 -10.74 1.29 12.40
C LEU A 106 -11.50 -0.01 12.12
N ALA A 107 -11.30 -0.58 10.93
CA ALA A 107 -11.94 -1.84 10.55
C ALA A 107 -11.49 -3.02 11.44
N ASP A 108 -10.28 -2.91 12.02
CA ASP A 108 -9.71 -3.83 12.97
C ASP A 108 -10.26 -3.65 14.41
N ASP A 109 -10.43 -2.41 14.86
CA ASP A 109 -10.94 -2.04 16.20
C ASP A 109 -12.46 -2.28 16.34
N ASP A 110 -13.22 -2.07 15.26
CA ASP A 110 -14.68 -2.28 15.24
C ASP A 110 -15.08 -3.76 15.00
N ARG A 111 -14.15 -4.71 15.12
CA ARG A 111 -14.42 -6.15 14.92
C ARG A 111 -15.47 -6.74 15.89
N ASP A 112 -15.84 -6.02 16.94
CA ASP A 112 -16.92 -6.37 17.88
C ASP A 112 -18.30 -5.75 17.53
N VAL A 113 -18.40 -4.88 16.51
CA VAL A 113 -19.67 -4.25 16.12
C VAL A 113 -19.98 -4.62 14.68
N ASP A 114 -21.16 -5.22 14.48
CA ASP A 114 -21.78 -5.54 13.18
C ASP A 114 -21.31 -4.61 12.04
N LYS A 115 -20.49 -5.16 11.14
CA LYS A 115 -19.81 -4.45 10.03
C LYS A 115 -20.78 -3.88 8.99
N SER A 116 -22.09 -4.11 9.12
CA SER A 116 -23.14 -3.41 8.35
C SER A 116 -23.02 -1.89 8.42
N LYS A 117 -22.44 -1.33 9.50
CA LYS A 117 -22.32 0.11 9.73
C LYS A 117 -21.11 0.78 9.06
N GLY A 118 -19.96 0.11 8.97
CA GLY A 118 -18.81 0.61 8.19
C GLY A 118 -19.04 0.50 6.67
N MET A 119 -19.92 -0.43 6.28
CA MET A 119 -20.33 -0.70 4.91
C MET A 119 -21.32 0.35 4.37
N SER A 120 -22.21 0.89 5.22
CA SER A 120 -23.17 1.93 4.80
C SER A 120 -22.45 3.20 4.36
N ALA A 121 -21.38 3.59 5.05
CA ALA A 121 -20.64 4.80 4.71
C ALA A 121 -19.98 4.75 3.31
N ARG A 122 -19.50 3.57 2.92
CA ARG A 122 -18.85 3.32 1.62
C ARG A 122 -19.84 3.30 0.46
N GLN A 123 -21.08 2.85 0.66
CA GLN A 123 -22.11 2.78 -0.39
C GLN A 123 -22.90 4.09 -0.55
N THR A 124 -23.14 4.81 0.54
CA THR A 124 -23.95 6.04 0.51
C THR A 124 -23.30 7.15 -0.32
N LEU A 125 -21.96 7.28 -0.28
CA LEU A 125 -21.25 8.31 -1.07
C LEU A 125 -21.29 8.04 -2.59
N CYS A 126 -21.27 6.76 -3.00
CA CYS A 126 -21.38 6.37 -4.41
C CYS A 126 -22.77 6.63 -5.00
N ALA A 127 -23.83 6.55 -4.17
CA ALA A 127 -25.21 6.81 -4.59
C ALA A 127 -25.46 8.32 -4.79
N ASP A 128 -24.94 9.17 -3.91
CA ASP A 128 -25.09 10.63 -3.99
C ASP A 128 -24.43 11.24 -5.25
N PHE A 129 -23.39 10.59 -5.79
CA PHE A 129 -22.70 11.05 -6.99
C PHE A 129 -23.32 10.59 -8.31
N LYS A 130 -24.08 9.49 -8.32
CA LYS A 130 -24.77 9.00 -9.53
C LYS A 130 -26.06 9.76 -9.86
N GLY A 131 -26.46 10.71 -9.02
CA GLY A 131 -27.72 11.46 -9.19
C GLY A 131 -28.97 10.57 -9.10
N GLU A 132 -28.84 9.37 -8.51
CA GLU A 132 -29.90 8.34 -8.48
C GLU A 132 -30.85 8.50 -7.27
N THR A 133 -30.70 9.54 -6.45
CA THR A 133 -31.62 9.78 -5.32
C THR A 133 -32.84 10.58 -5.77
N ASN A 134 -33.84 9.89 -6.33
CA ASN A 134 -35.22 10.38 -6.31
C ASN A 134 -35.80 10.13 -4.90
N SER A 135 -35.68 11.08 -3.98
CA SER A 135 -36.76 11.42 -3.02
C SER A 135 -36.31 12.38 -1.94
N THR A 136 -37.21 13.32 -1.67
CA THR A 136 -37.40 14.07 -0.43
C THR A 136 -37.16 13.22 0.82
N SER A 137 -35.95 13.29 1.37
CA SER A 137 -35.62 12.85 2.72
C SER A 137 -34.50 13.77 3.21
N THR A 138 -34.69 14.36 4.38
CA THR A 138 -33.67 15.12 5.10
C THR A 138 -32.44 14.23 5.25
N SER A 139 -31.37 14.54 4.52
CA SER A 139 -30.15 13.72 4.48
C SER A 139 -29.54 13.61 5.89
N PRO A 140 -29.18 12.40 6.35
CA PRO A 140 -28.39 12.27 7.56
C PRO A 140 -27.03 12.96 7.35
N THR A 141 -26.50 13.53 8.41
CA THR A 141 -25.15 14.09 8.44
C THR A 141 -24.15 13.00 8.00
N PRO A 142 -23.25 13.26 7.05
CA PRO A 142 -22.29 12.25 6.59
C PRO A 142 -21.46 11.74 7.77
N HIS A 143 -21.19 10.43 7.78
CA HIS A 143 -20.33 9.84 8.80
C HIS A 143 -18.93 10.48 8.76
N ALA A 144 -18.25 10.56 9.92
CA ALA A 144 -16.96 11.25 10.07
C ALA A 144 -15.91 10.88 9.00
N SER A 145 -15.80 9.57 8.68
CA SER A 145 -14.89 9.06 7.64
C SER A 145 -15.24 9.57 6.24
N GLU A 146 -16.54 9.63 5.90
CA GLU A 146 -17.00 10.12 4.59
C GLU A 146 -16.64 11.60 4.39
N SER A 147 -16.74 12.40 5.45
CA SER A 147 -16.38 13.82 5.40
C SER A 147 -14.88 14.01 5.16
N LEU A 148 -14.03 13.22 5.81
CA LEU A 148 -12.58 13.23 5.60
C LEU A 148 -12.22 12.77 4.19
N GLU A 149 -12.80 11.65 3.74
CA GLU A 149 -12.55 11.11 2.41
C GLU A 149 -12.95 12.10 1.32
N ARG A 150 -14.13 12.73 1.43
CA ARG A 150 -14.59 13.72 0.46
C ARG A 150 -13.65 14.94 0.37
N ARG A 151 -13.14 15.42 1.51
CA ARG A 151 -12.17 16.52 1.53
C ARG A 151 -10.83 16.11 0.90
N MET A 152 -10.34 14.92 1.23
CA MET A 152 -9.13 14.35 0.62
C MET A 152 -9.25 14.25 -0.90
N ILE A 153 -10.35 13.69 -1.41
CA ILE A 153 -10.61 13.57 -2.85
C ILE A 153 -10.71 14.96 -3.51
N HIS A 154 -11.33 15.94 -2.86
CA HIS A 154 -11.39 17.31 -3.39
C HIS A 154 -9.99 17.92 -3.54
N HIS A 155 -9.09 17.73 -2.57
CA HIS A 155 -7.71 18.19 -2.68
C HIS A 155 -6.93 17.48 -3.78
N LEU A 156 -7.12 16.17 -3.94
CA LEU A 156 -6.49 15.39 -5.02
C LEU A 156 -6.96 15.86 -6.40
N LEU A 157 -8.27 16.11 -6.57
CA LEU A 157 -8.83 16.62 -7.82
C LEU A 157 -8.31 18.01 -8.18
N ALA A 158 -8.06 18.86 -7.17
CA ALA A 158 -7.48 20.18 -7.37
C ALA A 158 -6.00 20.13 -7.81
N LEU A 159 -5.26 19.07 -7.46
CA LEU A 159 -3.89 18.84 -7.91
C LEU A 159 -3.82 18.26 -9.32
N ASP A 160 -4.62 17.24 -9.60
CA ASP A 160 -4.64 16.54 -10.89
C ASP A 160 -5.97 15.79 -11.07
N GLN A 161 -6.92 16.41 -11.77
CA GLN A 161 -8.26 15.87 -11.92
C GLN A 161 -8.30 14.50 -12.61
N PRO A 162 -7.64 14.27 -13.77
CA PRO A 162 -7.60 12.95 -14.40
C PRO A 162 -6.99 11.87 -13.51
N ALA A 163 -5.84 12.13 -12.88
CA ALA A 163 -5.16 11.14 -12.05
C ALA A 163 -5.96 10.83 -10.77
N ALA A 164 -6.49 11.86 -10.10
CA ALA A 164 -7.33 11.69 -8.92
C ALA A 164 -8.64 10.93 -9.24
N SER A 165 -9.19 11.11 -10.43
CA SER A 165 -10.39 10.36 -10.87
C SER A 165 -10.09 8.88 -11.09
N ALA A 166 -8.91 8.53 -11.60
CA ALA A 166 -8.48 7.14 -11.71
C ALA A 166 -8.17 6.52 -10.34
N LEU A 167 -7.50 7.27 -9.46
CA LEU A 167 -7.23 6.84 -8.08
C LEU A 167 -8.54 6.56 -7.31
N ARG A 168 -9.55 7.41 -7.48
CA ARG A 168 -10.89 7.20 -6.90
C ARG A 168 -11.56 5.92 -7.42
N GLN A 169 -11.42 5.60 -8.70
CA GLN A 169 -11.96 4.35 -9.25
C GLN A 169 -11.29 3.12 -8.63
N GLU A 170 -9.97 3.14 -8.43
CA GLU A 170 -9.28 2.05 -7.73
C GLU A 170 -9.71 1.94 -6.25
N TRP A 171 -10.00 3.07 -5.61
CA TRP A 171 -10.55 3.10 -4.25
C TRP A 171 -11.91 2.41 -4.17
N GLU A 172 -12.82 2.70 -5.10
CA GLU A 172 -14.15 2.07 -5.19
C GLU A 172 -14.05 0.55 -5.44
N ARG A 173 -13.13 0.13 -6.32
CA ARG A 173 -12.86 -1.29 -6.57
C ARG A 173 -12.34 -1.99 -5.32
N TYR A 174 -11.36 -1.38 -4.63
CA TYR A 174 -10.83 -1.91 -3.38
C TYR A 174 -11.92 -2.03 -2.29
N ALA A 175 -12.76 -1.01 -2.14
CA ALA A 175 -13.86 -1.03 -1.18
C ALA A 175 -14.86 -2.17 -1.47
N THR A 176 -15.16 -2.42 -2.75
CA THR A 176 -16.01 -3.54 -3.18
C THR A 176 -15.36 -4.88 -2.87
N TYR A 177 -14.09 -5.05 -3.24
CA TYR A 177 -13.38 -6.32 -3.07
C TYR A 177 -13.16 -6.69 -1.59
N SER A 178 -12.70 -5.74 -0.78
CA SER A 178 -12.43 -5.95 0.65
C SER A 178 -13.68 -6.33 1.46
N ALA A 179 -14.86 -5.92 1.00
CA ALA A 179 -16.13 -6.31 1.64
C ALA A 179 -16.41 -7.82 1.55
N GLU A 180 -15.89 -8.49 0.52
CA GLU A 180 -16.12 -9.92 0.28
C GLU A 180 -15.07 -10.82 0.97
N THR A 181 -13.95 -10.26 1.45
CA THR A 181 -12.82 -11.03 2.02
C THR A 181 -13.22 -11.90 3.20
N PHE A 182 -14.04 -11.38 4.12
CA PHE A 182 -14.34 -12.06 5.39
C PHE A 182 -15.12 -13.38 5.22
N ALA A 183 -15.78 -13.57 4.09
CA ALA A 183 -16.54 -14.79 3.79
C ALA A 183 -15.71 -15.86 3.08
N LYS A 184 -14.45 -15.57 2.70
CA LYS A 184 -13.64 -16.48 1.90
C LYS A 184 -12.82 -17.42 2.77
N GLU A 185 -12.86 -18.69 2.41
CA GLU A 185 -11.90 -19.70 2.86
C GLU A 185 -10.94 -20.03 1.72
N PHE A 186 -9.66 -20.20 2.06
CA PHE A 186 -8.63 -20.58 1.09
C PHE A 186 -8.24 -22.03 1.36
N LEU A 187 -8.29 -22.84 0.30
CA LEU A 187 -7.88 -24.25 0.32
C LEU A 187 -6.38 -24.37 0.02
N THR A 188 -5.82 -23.40 -0.70
CA THR A 188 -4.41 -23.37 -1.07
C THR A 188 -3.72 -22.05 -0.71
N LEU A 189 -2.39 -22.11 -0.64
CA LEU A 189 -1.56 -20.93 -0.40
C LEU A 189 -1.64 -19.97 -1.60
N ASP A 190 -1.69 -20.51 -2.81
CA ASP A 190 -1.73 -19.70 -4.03
C ASP A 190 -3.10 -19.01 -4.18
N GLU A 191 -4.21 -19.64 -3.78
CA GLU A 191 -5.52 -18.97 -3.66
C GLU A 191 -5.49 -17.80 -2.69
N TYR A 192 -4.87 -17.98 -1.52
CA TYR A 192 -4.68 -16.90 -0.55
C TYR A 192 -3.85 -15.76 -1.15
N ILE A 193 -2.69 -16.07 -1.75
CA ILE A 193 -1.80 -15.06 -2.34
C ILE A 193 -2.49 -14.27 -3.46
N ALA A 194 -3.25 -14.95 -4.32
CA ALA A 194 -4.00 -14.33 -5.40
C ALA A 194 -5.07 -13.37 -4.86
N HIS A 195 -5.81 -13.76 -3.82
CA HIS A 195 -6.80 -12.90 -3.18
C HIS A 195 -6.15 -11.75 -2.38
N ARG A 196 -5.06 -12.04 -1.67
CA ARG A 196 -4.35 -11.08 -0.81
C ARG A 196 -3.82 -9.89 -1.58
N PHE A 197 -3.42 -10.06 -2.85
CA PHE A 197 -3.02 -8.96 -3.73
C PHE A 197 -4.09 -7.86 -3.86
N TYR A 198 -5.36 -8.24 -3.98
CA TYR A 198 -6.47 -7.29 -4.10
C TYR A 198 -6.93 -6.81 -2.72
N ASP A 199 -7.00 -7.73 -1.75
CA ASP A 199 -7.46 -7.43 -0.39
C ASP A 199 -6.52 -6.54 0.42
N ALA A 200 -5.21 -6.63 0.21
CA ALA A 200 -4.25 -5.71 0.81
C ALA A 200 -4.20 -4.35 0.07
N GLY A 201 -5.05 -4.13 -0.94
CA GLY A 201 -5.19 -2.84 -1.62
C GLY A 201 -4.00 -2.45 -2.48
N LEU A 202 -3.23 -3.41 -3.02
CA LEU A 202 -1.98 -3.10 -3.73
C LEU A 202 -2.21 -2.33 -5.03
N LEU A 203 -3.29 -2.59 -5.76
CA LEU A 203 -3.63 -1.80 -6.95
C LEU A 203 -3.93 -0.33 -6.59
N LEU A 204 -4.65 -0.10 -5.49
CA LEU A 204 -4.89 1.25 -4.98
C LEU A 204 -3.57 1.90 -4.54
N TYR A 205 -2.72 1.16 -3.84
CA TYR A 205 -1.42 1.65 -3.38
C TYR A 205 -0.51 2.03 -4.56
N TYR A 206 -0.48 1.23 -5.63
CA TYR A 206 0.28 1.56 -6.83
C TYR A 206 -0.35 2.69 -7.64
N ALA A 207 -1.67 2.87 -7.61
CA ALA A 207 -2.31 4.07 -8.14
C ALA A 207 -1.87 5.34 -7.38
N VAL A 208 -1.70 5.29 -6.05
CA VAL A 208 -1.09 6.39 -5.28
C VAL A 208 0.33 6.66 -5.79
N SER A 209 1.13 5.61 -6.02
CA SER A 209 2.49 5.79 -6.57
C SER A 209 2.48 6.40 -7.98
N GLY A 210 1.52 6.02 -8.84
CA GLY A 210 1.38 6.59 -10.17
C GLY A 210 0.89 8.04 -10.16
N PHE A 211 0.00 8.38 -9.22
CA PHE A 211 -0.37 9.77 -8.95
C PHE A 211 0.84 10.56 -8.47
N ALA A 212 1.67 10.02 -7.57
CA ALA A 212 2.85 10.68 -7.04
C ALA A 212 3.85 11.07 -8.14
N THR A 213 4.02 10.24 -9.18
CA THR A 213 4.99 10.43 -10.27
C THR A 213 4.37 10.95 -11.57
N ALA A 214 3.09 11.35 -11.56
CA ALA A 214 2.33 11.82 -12.73
C ALA A 214 2.31 10.84 -13.93
N CYS A 215 2.26 9.54 -13.66
CA CYS A 215 2.08 8.49 -14.69
C CYS A 215 0.70 7.81 -14.63
N LEU A 216 -0.23 8.37 -13.84
CA LEU A 216 -1.65 8.00 -13.80
C LEU A 216 -2.47 9.12 -14.50
N PRO A 217 -3.54 8.83 -15.25
CA PRO A 217 -4.15 7.53 -15.52
C PRO A 217 -3.39 6.70 -16.57
N LEU A 218 -3.54 5.38 -16.48
CA LEU A 218 -3.19 4.41 -17.52
C LEU A 218 -4.42 4.02 -18.34
N THR A 219 -4.27 3.82 -19.65
CA THR A 219 -5.28 3.22 -20.52
C THR A 219 -5.43 1.71 -20.22
N PRO A 220 -6.53 1.06 -20.64
CA PRO A 220 -6.68 -0.39 -20.46
C PRO A 220 -5.55 -1.23 -21.07
N ALA A 221 -5.03 -0.81 -22.22
CA ALA A 221 -3.88 -1.46 -22.87
C ALA A 221 -2.61 -1.30 -22.02
N GLU A 222 -2.34 -0.11 -21.50
CA GLU A 222 -1.21 0.15 -20.61
C GLU A 222 -1.31 -0.59 -19.27
N GLN A 223 -2.53 -0.69 -18.71
CA GLN A 223 -2.78 -1.48 -17.51
C GLN A 223 -2.48 -2.95 -17.77
N SER A 224 -2.95 -3.50 -18.89
CA SER A 224 -2.70 -4.87 -19.30
C SER A 224 -1.21 -5.15 -19.49
N LEU A 225 -0.49 -4.20 -20.10
CA LEU A 225 0.95 -4.27 -20.31
C LEU A 225 1.74 -4.24 -18.99
N ALA A 226 1.32 -3.41 -18.03
CA ALA A 226 1.96 -3.31 -16.72
C ALA A 226 1.67 -4.51 -15.79
N MET A 227 0.48 -5.12 -15.92
CA MET A 227 -0.06 -6.06 -14.95
C MET A 227 0.86 -7.25 -14.59
N PRO A 228 1.60 -7.88 -15.52
CA PRO A 228 2.49 -8.98 -15.19
C PRO A 228 3.58 -8.59 -14.18
N LEU A 229 4.21 -7.42 -14.35
CA LEU A 229 5.24 -6.93 -13.42
C LEU A 229 4.61 -6.41 -12.12
N ILE A 230 3.48 -5.72 -12.24
CA ILE A 230 2.72 -5.22 -11.08
C ILE A 230 2.25 -6.36 -10.18
N SER A 231 1.87 -7.51 -10.74
CA SER A 231 1.43 -8.67 -9.96
C SER A 231 2.59 -9.26 -9.16
N CYS A 232 3.79 -9.38 -9.74
CA CYS A 232 4.99 -9.82 -9.02
C CYS A 232 5.29 -8.90 -7.83
N LEU A 233 5.33 -7.59 -8.07
CA LEU A 233 5.53 -6.58 -7.03
C LEU A 233 4.43 -6.62 -5.97
N GLY A 234 3.17 -6.73 -6.40
CA GLY A 234 1.98 -6.81 -5.56
C GLY A 234 2.02 -8.00 -4.60
N HIS A 235 2.30 -9.20 -5.10
CA HIS A 235 2.43 -10.39 -4.27
C HIS A 235 3.60 -10.25 -3.28
N ALA A 236 4.75 -9.75 -3.72
CA ALA A 236 5.88 -9.49 -2.82
C ALA A 236 5.53 -8.50 -1.71
N CYS A 237 4.88 -7.37 -2.04
CA CYS A 237 4.50 -6.34 -1.09
C CYS A 237 3.46 -6.84 -0.08
N ALA A 238 2.43 -7.54 -0.56
CA ALA A 238 1.38 -8.13 0.27
C ALA A 238 1.96 -9.13 1.28
N LEU A 239 2.80 -10.05 0.83
CA LEU A 239 3.41 -11.06 1.68
C LEU A 239 4.47 -10.48 2.62
N THR A 240 5.13 -9.39 2.21
CA THR A 240 6.00 -8.63 3.10
C THR A 240 5.21 -8.00 4.25
N ASN A 241 4.00 -7.49 3.99
CA ASN A 241 3.12 -7.05 5.07
C ASN A 241 2.83 -8.21 6.03
N ASP A 242 2.33 -9.34 5.53
CA ASP A 242 2.02 -10.52 6.35
C ASP A 242 3.23 -11.00 7.20
N TYR A 243 4.44 -10.96 6.62
CA TYR A 243 5.67 -11.34 7.32
C TYR A 243 5.92 -10.47 8.56
N TYR A 244 5.87 -9.15 8.40
CA TYR A 244 6.15 -8.20 9.49
C TYR A 244 4.94 -7.96 10.40
N SER A 245 3.71 -8.08 9.89
CA SER A 245 2.49 -7.85 10.67
C SER A 245 2.06 -9.05 11.51
N TRP A 246 2.64 -10.23 11.29
CA TRP A 246 2.30 -11.46 11.99
C TRP A 246 2.19 -11.29 13.50
N ASP A 247 3.20 -10.71 14.17
CA ASP A 247 3.21 -10.64 15.63
C ASP A 247 2.09 -9.73 16.16
N LYS A 248 1.84 -8.60 15.47
CA LYS A 248 0.71 -7.70 15.74
C LYS A 248 -0.62 -8.44 15.57
N GLU A 249 -0.81 -9.11 14.43
CA GLU A 249 -2.08 -9.72 14.05
C GLU A 249 -2.40 -10.94 14.91
N PHE A 250 -1.38 -11.72 15.26
CA PHE A 250 -1.50 -12.83 16.20
C PHE A 250 -1.86 -12.32 17.61
N ALA A 251 -1.21 -11.25 18.08
CA ALA A 251 -1.56 -10.63 19.36
C ALA A 251 -3.00 -10.09 19.38
N ALA A 252 -3.45 -9.44 18.30
CA ALA A 252 -4.82 -8.96 18.16
C ALA A 252 -5.83 -10.12 18.13
N HIS A 253 -5.53 -11.21 17.42
CA HIS A 253 -6.34 -12.41 17.40
C HIS A 253 -6.45 -13.06 18.79
N ALA A 254 -5.33 -13.16 19.51
CA ALA A 254 -5.32 -13.68 20.89
C ALA A 254 -6.14 -12.79 21.84
N ALA A 255 -6.03 -11.47 21.72
CA ALA A 255 -6.81 -10.51 22.51
C ALA A 255 -8.32 -10.60 22.23
N ALA A 256 -8.72 -10.93 20.99
CA ALA A 256 -10.10 -11.17 20.59
C ALA A 256 -10.64 -12.57 20.97
N GLY A 257 -9.96 -13.28 21.88
CA GLY A 257 -10.38 -14.60 22.38
C GLY A 257 -9.85 -15.79 21.57
N GLY A 258 -9.04 -15.57 20.54
CA GLY A 258 -8.37 -16.64 19.79
C GLY A 258 -9.32 -17.54 18.99
N HIS A 259 -10.52 -17.05 18.67
CA HIS A 259 -11.51 -17.78 17.89
C HIS A 259 -11.33 -17.51 16.39
N GLY A 260 -11.42 -18.55 15.56
CA GLY A 260 -11.28 -18.47 14.11
C GLY A 260 -9.84 -18.61 13.62
N ARG A 261 -9.58 -18.26 12.36
CA ARG A 261 -8.24 -18.30 11.75
C ARG A 261 -7.62 -16.90 11.79
N VAL A 262 -6.30 -16.83 11.97
CA VAL A 262 -5.55 -15.59 11.72
C VAL A 262 -5.43 -15.42 10.21
N TYR A 263 -5.95 -14.32 9.68
CA TYR A 263 -5.86 -14.00 8.26
C TYR A 263 -4.46 -13.46 7.94
N ASN A 264 -3.48 -14.36 7.81
CA ASN A 264 -2.08 -14.03 7.56
C ASN A 264 -1.37 -15.24 6.91
N CYS A 265 -0.51 -15.00 5.92
CA CYS A 265 0.22 -16.06 5.24
C CYS A 265 1.09 -16.93 6.17
N VAL A 266 1.71 -16.36 7.21
CA VAL A 266 2.52 -17.10 8.19
C VAL A 266 1.68 -18.18 8.88
N ALA A 267 0.48 -17.83 9.37
CA ALA A 267 -0.45 -18.80 9.95
C ALA A 267 -0.84 -19.90 8.96
N LEU A 268 -1.12 -19.53 7.71
CA LEU A 268 -1.50 -20.50 6.69
C LEU A 268 -0.36 -21.49 6.37
N ILE A 269 0.88 -21.02 6.31
CA ILE A 269 2.06 -21.86 6.11
C ILE A 269 2.27 -22.80 7.30
N MET A 270 2.19 -22.28 8.53
CA MET A 270 2.32 -23.10 9.75
C MET A 270 1.30 -24.25 9.77
N VAL A 271 0.03 -23.96 9.48
CA VAL A 271 -1.05 -24.95 9.44
C VAL A 271 -0.85 -25.95 8.30
N LYS A 272 -0.56 -25.46 7.08
CA LYS A 272 -0.49 -26.29 5.88
C LYS A 272 0.71 -27.24 5.90
N TYR A 273 1.86 -26.78 6.38
CA TYR A 273 3.10 -27.56 6.39
C TYR A 273 3.41 -28.16 7.77
N ASN A 274 2.56 -27.93 8.78
CA ASN A 274 2.76 -28.39 10.15
C ASN A 274 4.17 -28.06 10.67
N CYS A 275 4.54 -26.78 10.58
CA CYS A 275 5.87 -26.29 10.93
C CYS A 275 5.81 -25.16 11.97
N ASP A 276 6.96 -24.91 12.61
CA ASP A 276 7.10 -23.79 13.54
C ASP A 276 7.14 -22.42 12.81
N ILE A 277 7.06 -21.36 13.61
CA ILE A 277 7.03 -19.98 13.12
C ILE A 277 8.31 -19.59 12.35
N ASP A 278 9.47 -20.06 12.79
CA ASP A 278 10.75 -19.71 12.17
C ASP A 278 10.84 -20.33 10.77
N THR A 279 10.44 -21.61 10.66
CA THR A 279 10.32 -22.32 9.37
C THR A 279 9.30 -21.64 8.47
N ALA A 280 8.13 -21.27 9.00
CA ALA A 280 7.09 -20.61 8.22
C ALA A 280 7.53 -19.23 7.69
N ARG A 281 8.23 -18.46 8.52
CA ARG A 281 8.83 -17.18 8.12
C ARG A 281 9.90 -17.37 7.04
N GLU A 282 10.76 -18.38 7.14
CA GLU A 282 11.76 -18.65 6.10
C GLU A 282 11.10 -19.01 4.76
N LEU A 283 10.10 -19.88 4.77
CA LEU A 283 9.34 -20.25 3.57
C LEU A 283 8.65 -19.02 2.95
N LEU A 284 8.09 -18.14 3.78
CA LEU A 284 7.47 -16.91 3.31
C LEU A 284 8.50 -15.93 2.73
N ARG A 285 9.67 -15.80 3.35
CA ARG A 285 10.79 -14.97 2.83
C ARG A 285 11.22 -15.44 1.44
N GLU A 286 11.44 -16.74 1.26
CA GLU A 286 11.81 -17.29 -0.05
C GLU A 286 10.73 -17.04 -1.11
N ARG A 287 9.44 -17.11 -0.72
CA ARG A 287 8.33 -16.79 -1.63
C ARG A 287 8.33 -15.31 -2.03
N ILE A 288 8.53 -14.39 -1.07
CA ILE A 288 8.61 -12.94 -1.33
C ILE A 288 9.75 -12.66 -2.31
N GLN A 289 10.94 -13.16 -2.01
CA GLN A 289 12.12 -12.94 -2.84
C GLN A 289 12.03 -13.63 -4.21
N GLY A 290 11.28 -14.74 -4.30
CA GLY A 290 10.93 -15.37 -5.57
C GLY A 290 10.16 -14.43 -6.50
N TYR A 291 9.14 -13.73 -5.99
CA TYR A 291 8.40 -12.74 -6.77
C TYR A 291 9.26 -11.53 -7.16
N GLU A 292 10.13 -11.05 -6.26
CA GLU A 292 11.05 -9.95 -6.59
C GLU A 292 12.06 -10.33 -7.68
N ARG A 293 12.59 -11.56 -7.64
CA ARG A 293 13.47 -12.09 -8.70
C ARG A 293 12.73 -12.20 -10.03
N GLN A 294 11.52 -12.73 -10.02
CA GLN A 294 10.68 -12.81 -11.23
C GLN A 294 10.43 -11.41 -11.83
N PHE A 295 10.12 -10.42 -10.98
CA PHE A 295 10.01 -9.02 -11.42
C PHE A 295 11.32 -8.52 -12.05
N GLN A 296 12.47 -8.76 -11.41
CA GLN A 296 13.77 -8.31 -11.92
C GLN A 296 14.09 -8.94 -13.27
N GLU A 297 13.82 -10.23 -13.47
CA GLU A 297 14.00 -10.92 -14.74
C GLU A 297 13.14 -10.30 -15.84
N MET A 298 11.85 -10.07 -15.58
CA MET A 298 10.93 -9.44 -16.54
C MET A 298 11.30 -7.98 -16.85
N TRP A 299 11.73 -7.22 -15.83
CA TRP A 299 12.15 -5.84 -16.00
C TRP A 299 13.44 -5.73 -16.83
N LEU A 300 14.41 -6.63 -16.59
CA LEU A 300 15.62 -6.69 -17.40
C LEU A 300 15.32 -7.03 -18.85
N ASP A 301 14.41 -7.98 -19.09
CA ASP A 301 13.94 -8.30 -20.45
C ASP A 301 13.32 -7.07 -21.16
N TRP A 302 12.49 -6.28 -20.45
CA TRP A 302 11.95 -5.02 -20.98
C TRP A 302 13.03 -3.97 -21.32
N GLU A 303 14.12 -3.91 -20.57
CA GLU A 303 15.20 -2.96 -20.80
C GLU A 303 16.16 -3.43 -21.92
N GLU A 304 16.38 -4.74 -22.05
CA GLU A 304 17.30 -5.32 -23.04
C GLU A 304 16.63 -5.54 -24.40
N ASN A 305 15.41 -6.10 -24.39
CA ASN A 305 14.70 -6.53 -25.60
C ASN A 305 13.56 -5.58 -26.00
N GLY A 306 13.26 -4.58 -25.15
CA GLY A 306 12.17 -3.65 -25.36
C GLY A 306 10.83 -4.20 -24.88
N VAL A 307 9.78 -3.38 -25.01
CA VAL A 307 8.42 -3.73 -24.60
C VAL A 307 7.62 -4.08 -25.85
N VAL A 308 7.09 -5.30 -25.91
CA VAL A 308 6.22 -5.74 -27.00
C VAL A 308 4.82 -5.18 -26.76
N VAL A 309 4.32 -4.42 -27.73
CA VAL A 309 2.94 -3.90 -27.75
C VAL A 309 2.21 -4.58 -28.89
N GLU A 310 0.99 -5.05 -28.63
CA GLU A 310 0.16 -5.67 -29.66
C GLU A 310 -0.17 -4.67 -30.77
N ALA A 311 -0.22 -5.14 -32.02
CA ALA A 311 -0.40 -4.27 -33.19
C ALA A 311 -1.71 -3.45 -33.13
N GLU A 312 -2.74 -3.98 -32.47
CA GLU A 312 -4.04 -3.29 -32.28
C GLU A 312 -3.99 -2.14 -31.25
N ASP A 313 -2.96 -2.12 -30.40
CA ASP A 313 -2.73 -1.12 -29.36
C ASP A 313 -1.62 -0.12 -29.74
N GLU A 314 -0.97 -0.30 -30.91
CA GLU A 314 0.04 0.62 -31.41
C GLU A 314 -0.51 2.05 -31.53
N GLY A 315 0.19 3.01 -30.90
CA GLY A 315 -0.23 4.41 -30.84
C GLY A 315 -1.22 4.76 -29.71
N ASN A 316 -1.77 3.77 -29.01
CA ASN A 316 -2.62 3.95 -27.82
C ASN A 316 -1.90 3.66 -26.48
N VAL A 317 -0.64 3.20 -26.57
CA VAL A 317 0.22 2.88 -25.42
C VAL A 317 1.39 3.84 -25.38
N ASP A 318 1.52 4.57 -24.27
CA ASP A 318 2.74 5.28 -23.90
C ASP A 318 3.59 4.35 -23.03
N VAL A 319 4.56 3.69 -23.68
CA VAL A 319 5.47 2.74 -23.03
C VAL A 319 6.26 3.41 -21.90
N GLU A 320 6.57 4.70 -22.00
CA GLU A 320 7.36 5.38 -20.98
C GLU A 320 6.54 5.74 -19.76
N ARG A 321 5.25 6.06 -19.95
CA ARG A 321 4.29 6.13 -18.85
C ARG A 321 4.16 4.78 -18.13
N VAL A 322 4.11 3.68 -18.87
CA VAL A 322 4.07 2.31 -18.30
C VAL A 322 5.34 1.99 -17.51
N ARG A 323 6.53 2.26 -18.08
CA ARG A 323 7.81 2.10 -17.38
C ARG A 323 7.87 2.94 -16.11
N CYS A 324 7.42 4.20 -16.17
CA CYS A 324 7.34 5.08 -15.01
C CYS A 324 6.43 4.50 -13.92
N TYR A 325 5.24 4.01 -14.29
CA TYR A 325 4.29 3.39 -13.36
C TYR A 325 4.85 2.13 -12.68
N VAL A 326 5.42 1.20 -13.45
CA VAL A 326 6.02 -0.02 -12.91
C VAL A 326 7.23 0.29 -12.01
N ARG A 327 8.06 1.27 -12.39
CA ARG A 327 9.17 1.73 -11.55
C ARG A 327 8.68 2.38 -10.24
N ALA A 328 7.61 3.16 -10.29
CA ALA A 328 7.00 3.74 -9.09
C ALA A 328 6.49 2.64 -8.14
N ALA A 329 5.82 1.61 -8.68
CA ALA A 329 5.36 0.45 -7.91
C ALA A 329 6.52 -0.37 -7.30
N MET A 330 7.65 -0.51 -8.02
CA MET A 330 8.85 -1.17 -7.50
C MET A 330 9.41 -0.43 -6.27
N PHE A 331 9.47 0.91 -6.31
CA PHE A 331 9.89 1.69 -5.15
C PHE A 331 8.86 1.67 -4.03
N ALA A 332 7.56 1.68 -4.34
CA ALA A 332 6.51 1.53 -3.33
C ALA A 332 6.65 0.20 -2.59
N THR A 333 6.95 -0.88 -3.31
CA THR A 333 7.19 -2.23 -2.75
C THR A 333 8.42 -2.27 -1.86
N SER A 334 9.57 -1.84 -2.39
CA SER A 334 10.85 -1.89 -1.67
C SER A 334 10.86 -0.94 -0.47
N GLY A 335 10.39 0.30 -0.65
CA GLY A 335 10.27 1.30 0.41
C GLY A 335 9.38 0.83 1.56
N SER A 336 8.25 0.20 1.24
CA SER A 336 7.39 -0.46 2.25
C SER A 336 8.14 -1.56 2.98
N ALA A 337 8.84 -2.46 2.29
CA ALA A 337 9.62 -3.52 2.93
C ALA A 337 10.71 -2.98 3.87
N TYR A 338 11.37 -1.88 3.48
CA TYR A 338 12.41 -1.22 4.28
C TYR A 338 11.84 -0.50 5.51
N TRP A 339 10.66 0.10 5.39
CA TRP A 339 9.97 0.74 6.50
C TRP A 339 9.35 -0.30 7.45
N HIS A 340 8.69 -1.35 6.92
CA HIS A 340 8.09 -2.42 7.72
C HIS A 340 9.07 -3.07 8.69
N ALA A 341 10.31 -3.29 8.25
CA ALA A 341 11.38 -3.90 9.05
C ALA A 341 11.75 -3.11 10.32
N ARG A 342 11.37 -1.83 10.41
CA ARG A 342 11.77 -0.94 11.51
C ARG A 342 10.61 -0.17 12.14
N ALA A 343 9.46 -0.12 11.47
CA ALA A 343 8.33 0.65 11.93
C ALA A 343 7.76 0.10 13.25
N PRO A 344 7.48 0.96 14.25
CA PRO A 344 6.84 0.54 15.49
C PRO A 344 5.49 -0.16 15.28
N ARG A 345 4.80 0.15 14.17
CA ARG A 345 3.55 -0.51 13.75
C ARG A 345 3.66 -2.04 13.76
N TYR A 346 4.84 -2.58 13.43
CA TYR A 346 5.07 -4.02 13.31
C TYR A 346 6.03 -4.56 14.39
N ASN A 347 6.91 -3.72 14.92
CA ASN A 347 8.01 -4.17 15.77
C ASN A 347 7.78 -3.95 17.28
N GLY A 348 6.63 -3.43 17.71
CA GLY A 348 6.10 -3.52 19.09
C GLY A 348 6.98 -3.06 20.28
N GLY A 349 8.20 -2.54 20.05
CA GLY A 349 9.27 -2.63 21.07
C GLY A 349 9.66 -1.35 21.82
N GLU A 350 9.54 -0.15 21.24
CA GLU A 350 10.35 0.97 21.77
C GLU A 350 9.65 2.30 22.06
N TRP A 351 8.41 2.54 21.65
CA TRP A 351 7.85 3.89 21.85
C TRP A 351 7.16 4.09 23.22
N GLY A 352 6.75 3.01 23.89
CA GLY A 352 6.16 3.09 25.23
C GLY A 352 7.15 3.35 26.38
N ARG A 353 8.47 3.37 26.11
CA ARG A 353 9.51 3.54 27.16
C ARG A 353 10.37 4.80 27.02
N VAL A 354 10.26 5.56 25.93
CA VAL A 354 11.09 6.77 25.70
C VAL A 354 10.32 8.07 25.88
N ALA A 355 8.99 8.04 25.90
CA ALA A 355 8.15 9.22 26.21
C ALA A 355 7.97 9.46 27.73
N GLY A 356 8.85 8.92 28.57
CA GLY A 356 8.72 8.95 30.03
C GLY A 356 10.06 8.94 30.78
N ALA A 357 11.06 9.67 30.27
CA ALA A 357 12.29 10.01 31.01
C ALA A 357 12.54 11.51 30.95
#